data_AF-A0AAN5C2Z8-F1
#
_entry.id   AF-A0AAN5C2Z8-F1
#
_cell.length_a   1.000
_cell.length_b   1.000
_cell.length_c   1.000
_cell.angle_alpha   90.00
_cell.angle_beta   90.00
_cell.angle_gamma   90.00
#
_symmetry.space_group_name_H-M   'P 1'
#
loop_
_entity.id
_entity.type
_entity.pdbx_description
1 polymer ?
#
loop_
_entity_poly.entity_id
_entity_poly.type
_entity_poly.pdbx_seq_one_letter_code
_entity_poly.pdbx_strand_id
1 'polypeptide(L)'
;MLRRSNYPGILTRTYNSPLYPSIRRIMSDAFPDVASRLERFQEAQESLYGDLRSIANPQDWTPPQQSGGHRGRYLWTDAFGVINFITLHREYEKALASSTSAPDDRYLTLARRLVQTVHDVLGRTRDGQSRLPGATDDNPMGGGLRIGKIEEHGSDGDGQYHHYLTIWMFALNRLSLATGDPTYNRQAIALAKAIHPRFFIGRHLSRPRMVWKMSMDLSTALVASEGNLDPVDGFVTFRLLQAAAMQMGEGEVLANEIADYRKVMERKGKHFVTSDPLDLGMSLWTAHWFAEKEDWATQLSGECFEHICMPSMPDLPLSSCLGITSDR
;
A
#
# COMPACT_ATOMS: atom_id res chain seq x y z
N MET A 1 27.14 39.42 21.06
CA MET A 1 26.69 40.82 20.97
C MET A 1 25.84 40.95 19.72
N LEU A 2 24.54 41.20 19.88
CA LEU A 2 23.54 41.19 18.83
C LEU A 2 23.77 42.31 17.79
N ARG A 3 23.54 42.02 16.51
CA ARG A 3 23.02 43.00 15.55
C ARG A 3 21.66 42.53 15.05
N ARG A 4 20.63 43.26 15.51
CA ARG A 4 19.30 43.31 14.91
C ARG A 4 19.38 44.12 13.62
N SER A 5 18.61 43.72 12.60
CA SER A 5 18.00 44.69 11.69
C SER A 5 16.64 44.20 11.22
N ASN A 6 15.74 45.16 11.08
CA ASN A 6 14.28 45.07 11.06
C ASN A 6 13.68 44.46 9.78
N TYR A 7 12.56 43.74 9.94
CA TYR A 7 11.53 43.60 8.91
C TYR A 7 10.19 44.14 9.45
N PRO A 8 9.40 44.89 8.65
CA PRO A 8 8.14 45.46 9.08
C PRO A 8 7.03 44.39 9.15
N GLY A 9 6.17 44.52 10.16
CA GLY A 9 5.06 43.60 10.43
C GLY A 9 3.96 43.67 9.37
N ILE A 10 3.45 42.51 8.99
CA ILE A 10 2.23 42.35 8.20
C ILE A 10 1.15 41.83 9.14
N LEU A 11 0.06 42.60 9.24
CA LEU A 11 -1.16 42.30 9.97
C LEU A 11 -1.74 40.94 9.55
N THR A 12 -1.88 40.02 10.49
CA THR A 12 -2.73 38.83 10.34
C THR A 12 -4.20 39.27 10.33
N ARG A 13 -4.81 39.26 9.14
CA ARG A 13 -6.26 39.44 8.98
C ARG A 13 -6.95 38.13 9.35
N THR A 14 -7.50 38.07 10.56
CA THR A 14 -8.38 36.98 11.00
C THR A 14 -9.66 36.97 10.17
N TYR A 15 -9.82 35.98 9.30
CA TYR A 15 -11.12 35.65 8.71
C TYR A 15 -11.90 34.80 9.70
N ASN A 16 -12.74 35.45 10.52
CA ASN A 16 -13.84 34.80 11.20
C ASN A 16 -14.93 34.52 10.17
N SER A 17 -15.03 33.26 9.71
CA SER A 17 -16.23 32.77 9.04
C SER A 17 -17.02 31.91 10.03
N PRO A 18 -18.32 32.17 10.25
CA PRO A 18 -19.13 31.37 11.15
C PRO A 18 -19.41 30.01 10.50
N LEU A 19 -18.68 28.98 10.92
CA LEU A 19 -19.03 27.60 10.61
C LEU A 19 -20.42 27.29 11.17
N TYR A 20 -21.30 26.81 10.28
CA TYR A 20 -22.66 26.38 10.57
C TYR A 20 -22.71 25.40 11.77
N PRO A 21 -23.58 25.62 12.77
CA PRO A 21 -23.66 24.78 13.98
C PRO A 21 -24.13 23.33 13.74
N SER A 22 -24.57 22.99 12.53
CA SER A 22 -25.24 21.71 12.22
C SER A 22 -24.29 20.53 11.99
N ILE A 23 -23.02 20.75 11.65
CA ILE A 23 -22.07 19.65 11.37
C ILE A 23 -21.50 19.05 12.67
N ARG A 24 -21.41 19.84 13.75
CA ARG A 24 -20.95 19.34 15.06
C ARG A 24 -21.95 18.41 15.75
N ARG A 25 -23.21 18.39 15.31
CA ARG A 25 -24.30 17.64 15.96
C ARG A 25 -24.63 16.31 15.28
N ILE A 26 -24.11 16.07 14.07
CA ILE A 26 -24.40 14.83 13.31
C ILE A 26 -23.38 13.71 13.61
N MET A 27 -22.27 14.02 14.29
CA MET A 27 -21.22 13.04 14.59
C MET A 27 -21.24 12.47 16.02
N SER A 28 -22.14 12.89 16.92
CA SER A 28 -22.15 12.38 18.31
C SER A 28 -23.10 11.22 18.59
N ASP A 29 -24.08 10.94 17.71
CA ASP A 29 -25.21 10.08 18.08
C ASP A 29 -25.29 8.75 17.31
N ALA A 30 -24.15 8.25 16.80
CA ALA A 30 -24.14 7.01 16.02
C ALA A 30 -23.03 6.00 16.39
N PHE A 31 -22.56 5.91 17.63
CA PHE A 31 -21.81 4.73 18.12
C PHE A 31 -22.00 4.55 19.64
N PRO A 32 -22.96 3.73 20.10
CA PRO A 32 -23.19 3.46 21.52
C PRO A 32 -22.23 2.38 22.05
N ASP A 33 -20.93 2.51 21.77
CA ASP A 33 -19.84 1.86 22.50
C ASP A 33 -18.52 2.59 22.16
N VAL A 34 -17.94 3.35 23.09
CA VAL A 34 -16.76 4.18 22.78
C VAL A 34 -15.49 3.37 23.00
N ALA A 35 -15.34 2.28 22.24
CA ALA A 35 -14.05 1.66 22.03
C ALA A 35 -13.05 2.73 21.57
N SER A 36 -11.84 2.72 22.10
CA SER A 36 -10.73 3.54 21.62
C SER A 36 -10.46 3.23 20.13
N ARG A 37 -9.77 4.15 19.43
CA ARG A 37 -9.37 3.88 18.03
C ARG A 37 -8.49 2.63 17.92
N LEU A 38 -7.69 2.37 18.95
CA LEU A 38 -6.83 1.20 19.03
C LEU A 38 -7.63 -0.09 19.22
N GLU A 39 -8.69 -0.08 20.04
CA GLU A 39 -9.59 -1.23 20.21
C GLU A 39 -10.31 -1.56 18.91
N ARG A 40 -10.91 -0.58 18.23
CA ARG A 40 -11.53 -0.81 16.91
C ARG A 40 -10.54 -1.33 15.87
N PHE A 41 -9.30 -0.83 15.90
CA PHE A 41 -8.24 -1.31 15.01
C PHE A 41 -7.87 -2.77 15.31
N GLN A 42 -7.76 -3.12 16.59
CA GLN A 42 -7.53 -4.49 17.01
C GLN A 42 -8.71 -5.41 16.64
N GLU A 43 -9.96 -4.99 16.88
CA GLU A 43 -11.17 -5.74 16.50
C GLU A 43 -11.23 -6.01 14.99
N ALA A 44 -10.88 -5.02 14.17
CA ALA A 44 -10.81 -5.19 12.72
C ALA A 44 -9.77 -6.26 12.33
N GLN A 45 -8.59 -6.27 12.96
CA GLN A 45 -7.58 -7.31 12.75
C GLN A 45 -8.08 -8.68 13.25
N GLU A 46 -8.69 -8.73 14.42
CA GLU A 46 -9.21 -9.96 15.06
C GLU A 46 -10.35 -10.61 14.26
N SER A 47 -11.12 -9.82 13.51
CA SER A 47 -12.17 -10.34 12.63
C SER A 47 -11.67 -11.29 11.53
N LEU A 48 -10.38 -11.21 11.18
CA LEU A 48 -9.73 -12.08 10.19
C LEU A 48 -8.73 -13.06 10.82
N TYR A 49 -8.11 -12.67 11.93
CA TYR A 49 -6.98 -13.41 12.52
C TYR A 49 -7.29 -14.08 13.86
N GLY A 50 -8.55 -14.01 14.31
CA GLY A 50 -9.02 -14.56 15.59
C GLY A 50 -8.58 -13.72 16.78
N ASP A 51 -9.03 -14.08 17.98
CA ASP A 51 -8.72 -13.38 19.23
C ASP A 51 -7.21 -13.41 19.52
N LEU A 52 -6.55 -12.27 19.33
CA LEU A 52 -5.10 -12.15 19.47
C LEU A 52 -4.66 -12.14 20.93
N ARG A 53 -5.55 -11.77 21.87
CA ARG A 53 -5.26 -11.71 23.31
C ARG A 53 -5.28 -13.10 23.93
N SER A 54 -6.10 -14.01 23.38
CA SER A 54 -6.20 -15.40 23.83
C SER A 54 -4.98 -16.26 23.48
N ILE A 55 -4.10 -15.79 22.58
CA ILE A 55 -2.93 -16.55 22.12
C ILE A 55 -1.91 -16.67 23.25
N ALA A 56 -1.82 -17.86 23.83
CA ALA A 56 -0.88 -18.16 24.91
C ALA A 56 0.59 -18.13 24.43
N ASN A 57 0.88 -18.75 23.29
CA ASN A 57 2.20 -18.75 22.67
C ASN A 57 2.11 -18.29 21.20
N PRO A 58 2.58 -17.08 20.87
CA PRO A 58 2.57 -16.55 19.50
C PRO A 58 3.32 -17.42 18.48
N GLN A 59 4.31 -18.21 18.92
CA GLN A 59 5.09 -19.09 18.02
C GLN A 59 4.27 -20.24 17.45
N ASP A 60 3.28 -20.72 18.20
CA ASP A 60 2.43 -21.85 17.79
C ASP A 60 1.21 -21.40 16.99
N TRP A 61 0.98 -20.08 16.93
CA TRP A 61 -0.16 -19.53 16.21
C TRP A 61 -0.06 -19.80 14.71
N THR A 62 -1.16 -20.27 14.15
CA THR A 62 -1.34 -20.42 12.70
C THR A 62 -2.49 -19.49 12.29
N PRO A 63 -2.27 -18.55 11.35
CA PRO A 63 -3.32 -17.62 10.98
C PRO A 63 -4.56 -18.38 10.47
N PRO A 64 -5.78 -18.06 10.96
CA PRO A 64 -7.01 -18.62 10.45
C PRO A 64 -7.13 -18.47 8.93
N GLN A 65 -7.88 -19.36 8.29
CA GLN A 65 -8.11 -19.35 6.83
C GLN A 65 -9.22 -18.36 6.44
N GLN A 66 -9.20 -17.15 7.02
CA GLN A 66 -10.27 -16.16 6.91
C GLN A 66 -9.86 -14.89 6.14
N SER A 67 -8.61 -14.78 5.70
CA SER A 67 -8.15 -13.68 4.83
C SER A 67 -8.87 -13.62 3.47
N GLY A 68 -9.68 -14.64 3.15
CA GLY A 68 -10.35 -14.81 1.86
C GLY A 68 -9.49 -15.60 0.87
N GLY A 69 -10.04 -15.89 -0.31
CA GLY A 69 -9.29 -16.51 -1.38
C GLY A 69 -9.05 -18.01 -1.25
N HIS A 70 -8.37 -18.57 -2.25
CA HIS A 70 -8.07 -19.99 -2.36
C HIS A 70 -7.14 -20.44 -1.22
N ARG A 71 -7.58 -21.46 -0.47
CA ARG A 71 -6.95 -21.94 0.78
C ARG A 71 -6.86 -20.89 1.89
N GLY A 72 -7.77 -19.91 1.88
CA GLY A 72 -7.95 -18.92 2.94
C GLY A 72 -6.84 -17.89 3.05
N ARG A 73 -6.15 -17.60 1.93
CA ARG A 73 -5.16 -16.54 1.81
C ARG A 73 -5.45 -15.65 0.60
N TYR A 74 -5.39 -14.34 0.82
CA TYR A 74 -5.53 -13.34 -0.22
C TYR A 74 -4.45 -12.28 -0.05
N LEU A 75 -3.55 -12.17 -1.03
CA LEU A 75 -2.26 -11.48 -0.87
C LEU A 75 -2.41 -10.04 -0.37
N TRP A 76 -3.40 -9.31 -0.89
CA TRP A 76 -3.68 -7.94 -0.49
C TRP A 76 -4.06 -7.82 0.98
N THR A 77 -5.04 -8.63 1.40
CA THR A 77 -5.53 -8.66 2.78
C THR A 77 -4.40 -9.01 3.75
N ASP A 78 -3.62 -10.05 3.43
CA ASP A 78 -2.52 -10.49 4.29
C ASP A 78 -1.36 -9.49 4.32
N ALA A 79 -1.11 -8.73 3.25
CA ALA A 79 -0.12 -7.66 3.28
C ALA A 79 -0.49 -6.57 4.30
N PHE A 80 -1.76 -6.13 4.30
CA PHE A 80 -2.27 -5.23 5.34
C PHE A 80 -2.28 -5.90 6.71
N GLY A 81 -2.58 -7.20 6.80
CA GLY A 81 -2.49 -7.96 8.04
C GLY A 81 -1.11 -7.88 8.69
N VAL A 82 -0.03 -8.04 7.91
CA VAL A 82 1.36 -7.88 8.38
C VAL A 82 1.63 -6.44 8.82
N ILE A 83 1.26 -5.44 8.02
CA ILE A 83 1.44 -4.02 8.35
C ILE A 83 0.69 -3.65 9.65
N ASN A 84 -0.51 -4.22 9.83
CA ASN A 84 -1.33 -4.00 11.00
C ASN A 84 -0.70 -4.61 12.25
N PHE A 85 -0.18 -5.84 12.18
CA PHE A 85 0.55 -6.44 13.30
C PHE A 85 1.78 -5.63 13.71
N ILE A 86 2.55 -5.10 12.74
CA ILE A 86 3.67 -4.20 13.04
C ILE A 86 3.18 -2.94 13.74
N THR A 87 2.06 -2.37 13.29
CA THR A 87 1.47 -1.18 13.91
C THR A 87 0.97 -1.46 15.32
N LEU A 88 0.27 -2.58 15.54
CA LEU A 88 -0.18 -3.04 16.86
C LEU A 88 1.00 -3.24 17.81
N HIS A 89 2.12 -3.78 17.33
CA HIS A 89 3.33 -3.89 18.14
C HIS A 89 3.80 -2.52 18.63
N ARG A 90 3.91 -1.53 17.74
CA ARG A 90 4.37 -0.18 18.11
C ARG A 90 3.42 0.52 19.08
N GLU A 91 2.12 0.35 18.92
CA GLU A 91 1.13 0.91 19.86
C GLU A 91 1.17 0.18 21.22
N TYR A 92 1.41 -1.13 21.22
CA TYR A 92 1.62 -1.92 22.42
C TYR A 92 2.88 -1.49 23.18
N GLU A 93 4.00 -1.26 22.49
CA GLU A 93 5.22 -0.71 23.08
C GLU A 93 4.98 0.66 23.73
N LYS A 94 4.27 1.57 23.04
CA LYS A 94 3.94 2.89 23.58
C LYS A 94 3.05 2.80 24.82
N ALA A 95 2.04 1.93 24.80
CA ALA A 95 1.13 1.75 25.92
C ALA A 95 1.85 1.21 27.18
N LEU A 96 2.91 0.43 26.99
CA LEU A 96 3.73 -0.12 28.07
C LEU A 96 4.92 0.77 28.47
N ALA A 97 5.16 1.89 27.79
CA ALA A 97 6.30 2.77 28.09
C ALA A 97 6.29 3.33 29.53
N SER A 98 5.12 3.43 30.16
CA SER A 98 4.95 3.83 31.57
C SER A 98 4.79 2.65 32.53
N SER A 99 4.80 1.41 32.03
CA SER A 99 4.66 0.18 32.80
C SER A 99 6.01 -0.33 33.28
N THR A 100 6.01 -1.11 34.37
CA THR A 100 7.19 -1.85 34.83
C THR A 100 7.43 -3.13 34.03
N SER A 101 6.47 -3.54 33.20
CA SER A 101 6.57 -4.70 32.31
C SER A 101 7.05 -4.29 30.93
N ALA A 102 8.11 -4.94 30.42
CA ALA A 102 8.52 -4.78 29.04
C ALA A 102 7.49 -5.41 28.08
N PRO A 103 7.21 -4.80 26.92
CA PRO A 103 6.42 -5.43 25.88
C PRO A 103 7.08 -6.72 25.40
N ASP A 104 6.29 -7.77 25.20
CA ASP A 104 6.75 -8.98 24.49
C ASP A 104 6.68 -8.82 22.96
N ASP A 105 7.33 -9.74 22.24
CA ASP A 105 7.45 -9.75 20.78
C ASP A 105 6.23 -10.38 20.08
N ARG A 106 5.05 -10.43 20.72
CA ARG A 106 3.91 -11.21 20.21
C ARG A 106 3.49 -10.78 18.82
N TYR A 107 3.26 -9.50 18.62
CA TYR A 107 2.66 -9.01 17.38
C TYR A 107 3.63 -9.14 16.20
N LEU A 108 4.94 -8.93 16.43
CA LEU A 108 5.94 -9.22 15.40
C LEU A 108 6.05 -10.74 15.15
N THR A 109 5.95 -11.58 16.18
CA THR A 109 5.88 -13.04 15.99
C THR A 109 4.68 -13.43 15.12
N LEU A 110 3.49 -12.90 15.39
CA LEU A 110 2.31 -13.12 14.56
C LEU A 110 2.52 -12.64 13.12
N ALA A 111 3.16 -11.48 12.93
CA ALA A 111 3.53 -10.99 11.59
C ALA A 111 4.46 -11.98 10.86
N ARG A 112 5.51 -12.52 11.53
CA ARG A 112 6.40 -13.53 10.96
C ARG A 112 5.65 -14.81 10.58
N ARG A 113 4.76 -15.29 11.45
CA ARG A 113 3.92 -16.48 11.21
C ARG A 113 2.97 -16.27 10.02
N LEU A 114 2.41 -15.08 9.88
CA LEU A 114 1.59 -14.72 8.71
C LEU A 114 2.42 -14.71 7.43
N VAL A 115 3.59 -14.07 7.43
CA VAL A 115 4.53 -14.08 6.29
C VAL A 115 4.88 -15.50 5.86
N GLN A 116 5.27 -16.35 6.80
CA GLN A 116 5.59 -17.76 6.52
C GLN A 116 4.40 -18.46 5.87
N THR A 117 3.20 -18.30 6.43
CA THR A 117 2.02 -18.99 5.89
C THR A 117 1.62 -18.47 4.51
N VAL A 118 1.77 -17.17 4.24
CA VAL A 118 1.57 -16.60 2.90
C VAL A 118 2.56 -17.20 1.91
N HIS A 119 3.84 -17.32 2.27
CA HIS A 119 4.85 -17.92 1.39
C HIS A 119 4.56 -19.41 1.12
N ASP A 120 4.10 -20.15 2.14
CA ASP A 120 3.76 -21.57 2.01
C ASP A 120 2.49 -21.83 1.21
N VAL A 121 1.55 -20.88 1.17
CA VAL A 121 0.31 -21.01 0.40
C VAL A 121 0.43 -20.33 -0.96
N LEU A 122 0.70 -19.02 -0.99
CA LEU A 122 0.69 -18.20 -2.20
C LEU A 122 2.00 -18.25 -2.99
N GLY A 123 3.10 -18.69 -2.38
CA GLY A 123 4.38 -18.97 -3.08
C GLY A 123 4.47 -20.36 -3.71
N ARG A 124 3.36 -21.11 -3.70
CA ARG A 124 3.25 -22.47 -4.25
C ARG A 124 2.17 -22.57 -5.34
N THR A 125 2.24 -23.63 -6.14
CA THR A 125 1.16 -24.04 -7.04
C THR A 125 -0.14 -24.27 -6.27
N ARG A 126 -1.29 -24.22 -6.94
CA ARG A 126 -2.61 -24.29 -6.26
C ARG A 126 -2.81 -25.60 -5.50
N ASP A 127 -2.33 -26.71 -6.04
CA ASP A 127 -2.29 -28.01 -5.36
C ASP A 127 -1.33 -28.07 -4.13
N GLY A 128 -0.52 -27.02 -3.92
CA GLY A 128 0.46 -26.90 -2.86
C GLY A 128 1.71 -27.77 -3.02
N GLN A 129 1.84 -28.51 -4.12
CA GLN A 129 2.89 -29.53 -4.25
C GLN A 129 4.25 -28.92 -4.59
N SER A 130 4.27 -27.87 -5.40
CA SER A 130 5.51 -27.27 -5.90
C SER A 130 5.58 -25.78 -5.59
N ARG A 131 6.79 -25.23 -5.54
CA ARG A 131 6.99 -23.78 -5.60
C ARG A 131 6.53 -23.24 -6.96
N LEU A 132 6.21 -21.95 -7.03
CA LEU A 132 5.93 -21.31 -8.32
C LEU A 132 7.15 -21.40 -9.25
N PRO A 133 6.95 -21.53 -10.58
CA PRO A 133 8.05 -21.57 -11.53
C PRO A 133 9.03 -20.40 -11.34
N GLY A 134 10.33 -20.70 -11.21
CA GLY A 134 11.39 -19.72 -10.93
C GLY A 134 11.78 -19.60 -9.45
N ALA A 135 10.97 -20.09 -8.52
CA ALA A 135 11.32 -20.14 -7.10
C ALA A 135 12.06 -21.44 -6.72
N THR A 136 12.96 -21.33 -5.75
CA THR A 136 13.70 -22.45 -5.13
C THR A 136 13.59 -22.37 -3.61
N ASP A 137 14.13 -23.34 -2.88
CA ASP A 137 14.17 -23.26 -1.41
C ASP A 137 15.05 -22.09 -0.91
N ASP A 138 16.16 -21.83 -1.59
CA ASP A 138 17.06 -20.71 -1.26
C ASP A 138 16.54 -19.35 -1.75
N ASN A 139 15.71 -19.35 -2.80
CA ASN A 139 15.03 -18.15 -3.32
C ASN A 139 13.53 -18.40 -3.47
N PRO A 140 12.77 -18.43 -2.35
CA PRO A 140 11.36 -18.78 -2.37
C PRO A 140 10.51 -17.75 -3.11
N MET A 141 10.99 -16.51 -3.27
CA MET A 141 10.30 -15.43 -3.97
C MET A 141 10.61 -15.39 -5.47
N GLY A 142 11.47 -16.27 -5.98
CA GLY A 142 11.96 -16.26 -7.37
C GLY A 142 10.89 -16.47 -8.44
N GLY A 143 9.72 -16.99 -8.06
CA GLY A 143 8.56 -17.20 -8.93
C GLY A 143 7.42 -16.21 -8.70
N GLY A 144 7.62 -15.20 -7.85
CA GLY A 144 6.55 -14.30 -7.46
C GLY A 144 5.63 -14.87 -6.37
N LEU A 145 4.43 -14.32 -6.25
CA LEU A 145 3.37 -14.80 -5.35
C LEU A 145 2.02 -14.72 -6.05
N ARG A 146 1.19 -15.76 -5.86
CA ARG A 146 -0.19 -15.75 -6.34
C ARG A 146 -1.02 -14.70 -5.59
N ILE A 147 -2.06 -14.21 -6.24
CA ILE A 147 -3.08 -13.34 -5.63
C ILE A 147 -3.90 -14.16 -4.61
N GLY A 148 -4.24 -15.39 -4.95
CA GLY A 148 -5.09 -16.26 -4.14
C GLY A 148 -6.58 -16.17 -4.49
N LYS A 149 -6.95 -15.83 -5.74
CA LYS A 149 -8.36 -15.87 -6.16
C LYS A 149 -8.93 -17.31 -6.15
N ILE A 150 -10.24 -17.43 -5.91
CA ILE A 150 -10.94 -18.72 -5.90
C ILE A 150 -10.91 -19.33 -7.30
N GLU A 151 -11.30 -18.54 -8.29
CA GLU A 151 -11.24 -18.89 -9.71
C GLU A 151 -9.78 -19.03 -10.15
N GLU A 152 -9.45 -20.11 -10.85
CA GLU A 152 -8.07 -20.38 -11.25
C GLU A 152 -7.64 -19.64 -12.52
N HIS A 153 -8.57 -19.48 -13.47
CA HIS A 153 -8.27 -18.99 -14.81
C HIS A 153 -9.05 -17.71 -15.14
N GLY A 154 -8.60 -17.01 -16.19
CA GLY A 154 -9.23 -15.80 -16.70
C GLY A 154 -8.63 -14.50 -16.17
N SER A 155 -9.10 -13.38 -16.71
CA SER A 155 -8.65 -12.03 -16.31
C SER A 155 -8.92 -11.73 -14.83
N ASP A 156 -9.96 -12.33 -14.25
CA ASP A 156 -10.36 -12.14 -12.86
C ASP A 156 -9.96 -13.30 -11.93
N GLY A 157 -9.43 -14.39 -12.50
CA GLY A 157 -8.96 -15.56 -11.75
C GLY A 157 -7.65 -15.32 -11.02
N ASP A 158 -6.98 -16.39 -10.62
CA ASP A 158 -5.68 -16.29 -9.96
C ASP A 158 -4.60 -15.80 -10.94
N GLY A 159 -3.42 -15.51 -10.41
CA GLY A 159 -2.34 -14.90 -11.17
C GLY A 159 -1.47 -14.06 -10.25
N GLN A 160 -0.83 -13.04 -10.81
CA GLN A 160 -0.02 -12.10 -10.05
C GLN A 160 -0.38 -10.67 -10.47
N TYR A 161 -0.80 -9.84 -9.51
CA TYR A 161 -0.99 -8.40 -9.70
C TYR A 161 0.25 -7.66 -9.27
N HIS A 162 0.73 -6.74 -10.11
CA HIS A 162 1.91 -5.93 -9.78
C HIS A 162 1.73 -5.17 -8.47
N HIS A 163 0.63 -4.44 -8.33
CA HIS A 163 0.34 -3.63 -7.15
C HIS A 163 0.19 -4.45 -5.86
N TYR A 164 -0.30 -5.70 -5.93
CA TYR A 164 -0.41 -6.55 -4.74
C TYR A 164 0.97 -7.03 -4.30
N LEU A 165 1.83 -7.35 -5.26
CA LEU A 165 3.21 -7.72 -5.01
C LEU A 165 4.01 -6.55 -4.42
N THR A 166 3.79 -5.31 -4.86
CA THR A 166 4.48 -4.14 -4.28
C THR A 166 4.03 -3.86 -2.84
N ILE A 167 2.74 -3.97 -2.52
CA ILE A 167 2.27 -3.84 -1.12
C ILE A 167 2.82 -4.97 -0.24
N TRP A 168 2.94 -6.19 -0.77
CA TRP A 168 3.61 -7.28 -0.04
C TRP A 168 5.10 -7.01 0.18
N MET A 169 5.83 -6.54 -0.84
CA MET A 169 7.24 -6.11 -0.69
C MET A 169 7.38 -5.02 0.37
N PHE A 170 6.46 -4.05 0.39
CA PHE A 170 6.41 -3.02 1.41
C PHE A 170 6.23 -3.63 2.80
N ALA A 171 5.27 -4.54 2.98
CA ALA A 171 5.02 -5.22 4.25
C ALA A 171 6.26 -5.97 4.77
N LEU A 172 6.94 -6.72 3.89
CA LEU A 172 8.20 -7.41 4.21
C LEU A 172 9.31 -6.43 4.61
N ASN A 173 9.45 -5.33 3.88
CA ASN A 173 10.43 -4.29 4.23
C ASN A 173 10.13 -3.65 5.58
N ARG A 174 8.86 -3.35 5.89
CA ARG A 174 8.47 -2.83 7.20
C ARG A 174 8.74 -3.83 8.32
N LEU A 175 8.51 -5.13 8.07
CA LEU A 175 8.84 -6.19 9.02
C LEU A 175 10.35 -6.26 9.27
N SER A 176 11.17 -6.15 8.21
CA SER A 176 12.63 -6.08 8.29
C SER A 176 13.08 -4.96 9.22
N LEU A 177 12.54 -3.75 9.03
CA LEU A 177 12.88 -2.60 9.86
C LEU A 177 12.39 -2.73 11.30
N ALA A 178 11.19 -3.28 11.51
CA ALA A 178 10.62 -3.43 12.85
C ALA A 178 11.33 -4.51 13.68
N THR A 179 11.83 -5.56 13.04
CA THR A 179 12.52 -6.69 13.71
C THR A 179 14.04 -6.54 13.73
N GLY A 180 14.61 -5.69 12.86
CA GLY A 180 16.04 -5.64 12.59
C GLY A 180 16.56 -6.83 11.77
N ASP A 181 15.69 -7.75 11.32
CA ASP A 181 16.10 -8.91 10.52
C ASP A 181 16.11 -8.55 9.02
N PRO A 182 17.31 -8.43 8.39
CA PRO A 182 17.43 -8.04 6.98
C PRO A 182 16.81 -9.06 6.02
N THR A 183 16.56 -10.30 6.45
CA THR A 183 16.02 -11.38 5.62
C THR A 183 14.73 -10.98 4.93
N TYR A 184 13.84 -10.26 5.61
CA TYR A 184 12.57 -9.84 5.01
C TYR A 184 12.76 -8.81 3.89
N ASN A 185 13.70 -7.87 4.03
CA ASN A 185 14.01 -6.93 2.94
C ASN A 185 14.68 -7.63 1.76
N ARG A 186 15.56 -8.61 2.03
CA ARG A 186 16.16 -9.45 0.97
C ARG A 186 15.10 -10.23 0.20
N GLN A 187 14.11 -10.80 0.89
CA GLN A 187 12.99 -11.47 0.25
C GLN A 187 12.16 -10.50 -0.60
N ALA A 188 11.89 -9.28 -0.10
CA ALA A 188 11.23 -8.25 -0.89
C ALA A 188 12.01 -7.87 -2.16
N ILE A 189 13.34 -7.74 -2.06
CA ILE A 189 14.22 -7.47 -3.20
C ILE A 189 14.27 -8.65 -4.18
N ALA A 190 14.30 -9.88 -3.67
CA ALA A 190 14.23 -11.08 -4.51
C ALA A 190 12.92 -11.14 -5.29
N LEU A 191 11.79 -10.82 -4.64
CA LEU A 191 10.49 -10.70 -5.28
C LEU A 191 10.48 -9.60 -6.35
N ALA A 192 11.02 -8.43 -6.01
CA ALA A 192 11.15 -7.29 -6.92
C ALA A 192 11.91 -7.66 -8.20
N LYS A 193 13.05 -8.33 -8.06
CA LYS A 193 13.88 -8.79 -9.19
C LYS A 193 13.21 -9.87 -10.02
N ALA A 194 12.48 -10.79 -9.39
CA ALA A 194 11.78 -11.87 -10.08
C ALA A 194 10.66 -11.35 -10.99
N ILE A 195 9.85 -10.42 -10.47
CA ILE A 195 8.63 -9.97 -11.15
C ILE A 195 8.90 -8.82 -12.13
N HIS A 196 9.85 -7.93 -11.85
CA HIS A 196 10.13 -6.76 -12.69
C HIS A 196 10.25 -7.04 -14.20
N PRO A 197 11.12 -7.97 -14.67
CA PRO A 197 11.24 -8.23 -16.12
C PRO A 197 9.96 -8.80 -16.75
N ARG A 198 9.05 -9.35 -15.96
CA ARG A 198 7.81 -10.01 -16.42
C ARG A 198 6.67 -9.02 -16.60
N PHE A 199 6.63 -7.98 -15.77
CA PHE A 199 5.61 -6.94 -15.81
C PHE A 199 5.93 -5.79 -16.78
N PHE A 200 7.11 -5.78 -17.42
CA PHE A 200 7.53 -4.72 -18.36
C PHE A 200 7.54 -5.19 -19.82
N ILE A 201 6.89 -4.43 -20.70
CA ILE A 201 6.95 -4.60 -22.15
C ILE A 201 7.91 -3.57 -22.75
N GLY A 202 8.85 -4.04 -23.57
CA GLY A 202 9.81 -3.16 -24.25
C GLY A 202 10.75 -2.45 -23.27
N ARG A 203 11.17 -3.14 -22.18
CA ARG A 203 12.03 -2.60 -21.11
C ARG A 203 13.27 -1.87 -21.61
N HIS A 204 13.89 -2.35 -22.69
CA HIS A 204 15.09 -1.77 -23.29
C HIS A 204 14.82 -0.50 -24.12
N LEU A 205 13.56 -0.16 -24.38
CA LEU A 205 13.17 1.03 -25.12
C LEU A 205 13.13 2.26 -24.21
N SER A 206 13.12 3.45 -24.82
CA SER A 206 13.00 4.73 -24.09
C SER A 206 11.61 4.96 -23.48
N ARG A 207 10.59 4.26 -23.96
CA ARG A 207 9.18 4.39 -23.55
C ARG A 207 8.60 3.02 -23.21
N PRO A 208 9.11 2.34 -22.16
CA PRO A 208 8.60 1.03 -21.76
C PRO A 208 7.14 1.14 -21.27
N ARG A 209 6.45 0.01 -21.28
CA ARG A 209 5.08 -0.13 -20.78
C ARG A 209 5.05 -1.17 -19.67
N MET A 210 4.01 -1.12 -18.85
CA MET A 210 3.73 -2.17 -17.87
C MET A 210 2.46 -2.91 -18.23
N VAL A 211 2.32 -4.14 -17.74
CA VAL A 211 1.04 -4.86 -17.74
C VAL A 211 0.51 -4.94 -16.33
N TRP A 212 -0.81 -4.96 -16.20
CA TRP A 212 -1.46 -4.95 -14.88
C TRP A 212 -1.41 -6.31 -14.18
N LYS A 213 -1.58 -7.40 -14.95
CA LYS A 213 -1.69 -8.75 -14.40
C LYS A 213 -0.97 -9.80 -15.24
N MET A 214 -0.22 -10.65 -14.56
CA MET A 214 0.44 -11.83 -15.12
C MET A 214 -0.25 -13.13 -14.67
N SER A 215 -0.05 -14.20 -15.44
CA SER A 215 -0.38 -15.57 -15.04
C SER A 215 0.41 -16.01 -13.80
N MET A 216 -0.05 -17.07 -13.12
CA MET A 216 0.57 -17.54 -11.87
C MET A 216 2.06 -17.90 -12.03
N ASP A 217 2.46 -18.37 -13.21
CA ASP A 217 3.82 -18.74 -13.60
C ASP A 217 4.62 -17.59 -14.25
N LEU A 218 4.05 -16.38 -14.31
CA LEU A 218 4.65 -15.19 -14.94
C LEU A 218 5.03 -15.37 -16.43
N SER A 219 4.41 -16.32 -17.12
CA SER A 219 4.69 -16.58 -18.54
C SER A 219 3.86 -15.71 -19.49
N THR A 220 2.65 -15.29 -19.08
CA THR A 220 1.68 -14.63 -19.96
C THR A 220 1.01 -13.44 -19.26
N ALA A 221 0.86 -12.32 -19.98
CA ALA A 221 0.04 -11.20 -19.52
C ALA A 221 -1.45 -11.55 -19.65
N LEU A 222 -2.16 -11.62 -18.52
CA LEU A 222 -3.60 -11.91 -18.49
C LEU A 222 -4.44 -10.65 -18.68
N VAL A 223 -3.92 -9.51 -18.23
CA VAL A 223 -4.54 -8.20 -18.46
C VAL A 223 -3.44 -7.24 -18.90
N ALA A 224 -3.43 -6.93 -20.20
CA ALA A 224 -2.37 -6.17 -20.85
C ALA A 224 -2.56 -4.64 -20.76
N SER A 225 -3.65 -4.17 -20.16
CA SER A 225 -3.77 -2.75 -19.80
C SER A 225 -2.72 -2.41 -18.75
N GLU A 226 -2.36 -1.13 -18.68
CA GLU A 226 -1.43 -0.66 -17.65
C GLU A 226 -2.22 -0.22 -16.43
N GLY A 227 -1.89 -0.76 -15.26
CA GLY A 227 -2.42 -0.23 -14.01
C GLY A 227 -2.02 1.23 -13.86
N ASN A 228 -2.96 2.05 -13.38
CA ASN A 228 -2.70 3.47 -13.27
C ASN A 228 -1.59 3.75 -12.25
N LEU A 229 -1.70 3.08 -11.09
CA LEU A 229 -0.82 3.24 -9.93
C LEU A 229 0.43 2.37 -9.98
N ASP A 230 0.40 1.23 -10.67
CA ASP A 230 1.51 0.26 -10.75
C ASP A 230 2.90 0.91 -10.95
N PRO A 231 3.09 1.90 -11.85
CA PRO A 231 4.38 2.55 -12.01
C PRO A 231 4.82 3.36 -10.78
N VAL A 232 3.87 4.06 -10.14
CA VAL A 232 4.12 4.89 -8.96
C VAL A 232 4.42 4.02 -7.75
N ASP A 233 3.65 2.96 -7.53
CA ASP A 233 3.87 2.03 -6.41
C ASP A 233 5.17 1.24 -6.57
N GLY A 234 5.46 0.81 -7.80
CA GLY A 234 6.73 0.20 -8.15
C GLY A 234 7.90 1.15 -7.87
N PHE A 235 7.82 2.39 -8.35
CA PHE A 235 8.85 3.40 -8.13
C PHE A 235 9.11 3.67 -6.65
N VAL A 236 8.05 3.92 -5.87
CA VAL A 236 8.16 4.22 -4.43
C VAL A 236 8.65 3.00 -3.66
N THR A 237 8.03 1.84 -3.85
CA THR A 237 8.36 0.63 -3.10
C THR A 237 9.81 0.22 -3.36
N PHE A 238 10.25 0.18 -4.61
CA PHE A 238 11.62 -0.24 -4.95
C PHE A 238 12.66 0.72 -4.36
N ARG A 239 12.38 2.03 -4.30
CA ARG A 239 13.23 3.00 -3.61
C ARG A 239 13.29 2.76 -2.10
N LEU A 240 12.17 2.39 -1.47
CA LEU A 240 12.15 2.03 -0.04
C LEU A 240 12.96 0.75 0.24
N LEU A 241 12.84 -0.26 -0.63
CA LEU A 241 13.66 -1.49 -0.55
C LEU A 241 15.15 -1.18 -0.70
N GLN A 242 15.49 -0.35 -1.68
CA GLN A 242 16.86 0.10 -1.95
C GLN A 242 17.44 0.87 -0.77
N ALA A 243 16.68 1.81 -0.18
CA ALA A 243 17.13 2.57 0.97
C ALA A 243 17.41 1.67 2.18
N ALA A 244 16.53 0.69 2.45
CA ALA A 244 16.74 -0.28 3.53
C ALA A 244 17.98 -1.17 3.27
N ALA A 245 18.18 -1.62 2.03
CA ALA A 245 19.37 -2.39 1.65
C ALA A 245 20.67 -1.59 1.90
N MET A 246 20.69 -0.30 1.53
CA MET A 246 21.84 0.58 1.80
C MET A 246 22.07 0.76 3.31
N GLN A 247 21.02 0.97 4.10
CA GLN A 247 21.12 1.08 5.56
C GLN A 247 21.66 -0.19 6.21
N MET A 248 21.38 -1.35 5.62
CA MET A 248 21.84 -2.67 6.08
C MET A 248 23.21 -3.06 5.51
N GLY A 249 23.88 -2.18 4.74
CA GLY A 249 25.21 -2.43 4.19
C GLY A 249 25.25 -3.29 2.92
N GLU A 250 24.11 -3.51 2.25
CA GLU A 250 24.01 -4.35 1.04
C GLU A 250 24.23 -3.56 -0.27
N GLY A 251 24.35 -2.24 -0.17
CA GLY A 251 24.65 -1.35 -1.30
C GLY A 251 23.48 -1.12 -2.26
N GLU A 252 23.81 -0.72 -3.48
CA GLU A 252 22.83 -0.42 -4.54
C GLU A 252 22.45 -1.70 -5.30
N VAL A 253 21.16 -2.09 -5.25
CA VAL A 253 20.66 -3.41 -5.67
C VAL A 253 19.46 -3.37 -6.62
N LEU A 254 18.80 -2.22 -6.78
CA LEU A 254 17.58 -2.03 -7.58
C LEU A 254 17.63 -0.78 -8.50
N ALA A 255 18.80 -0.20 -8.74
CA ALA A 255 18.93 1.05 -9.51
C ALA A 255 18.32 0.97 -10.91
N ASN A 256 18.53 -0.15 -11.62
CA ASN A 256 18.02 -0.35 -12.97
C ASN A 256 16.48 -0.44 -12.97
N GLU A 257 15.92 -1.20 -12.04
CA GLU A 257 14.47 -1.36 -11.88
C GLU A 257 13.81 -0.01 -11.55
N ILE A 258 14.40 0.76 -10.63
CA ILE A 258 13.92 2.11 -10.28
C ILE A 258 13.97 3.05 -11.49
N ALA A 259 15.03 2.99 -12.30
CA ALA A 259 15.16 3.79 -13.50
C ALA A 259 14.10 3.43 -14.56
N ASP A 260 13.74 2.14 -14.67
CA ASP A 260 12.71 1.69 -15.61
C ASP A 260 11.32 2.19 -15.20
N TYR A 261 10.94 2.16 -13.91
CA TYR A 261 9.70 2.79 -13.45
C TYR A 261 9.67 4.29 -13.72
N ARG A 262 10.80 4.99 -13.52
CA ARG A 262 10.90 6.42 -13.82
C ARG A 262 10.57 6.72 -15.28
N LYS A 263 11.11 5.94 -16.23
CA LYS A 263 10.76 6.07 -17.66
C LYS A 263 9.27 5.89 -17.92
N VAL A 264 8.63 4.93 -17.23
CA VAL A 264 7.18 4.69 -17.37
C VAL A 264 6.39 5.89 -16.84
N MET A 265 6.75 6.43 -15.67
CA MET A 265 6.12 7.61 -15.08
C MET A 265 6.27 8.84 -15.98
N GLU A 266 7.47 9.13 -16.48
CA GLU A 266 7.76 10.24 -17.40
C GLU A 266 6.94 10.12 -18.70
N ARG A 267 6.85 8.90 -19.24
CA ARG A 267 6.08 8.62 -20.46
C ARG A 267 4.57 8.80 -20.24
N LYS A 268 4.04 8.45 -19.07
CA LYS A 268 2.62 8.66 -18.72
C LYS A 268 2.31 10.14 -18.47
N GLY A 269 3.33 10.96 -18.16
CA GLY A 269 3.15 12.39 -17.92
C GLY A 269 2.33 12.64 -16.64
N LYS A 270 1.45 13.65 -16.67
CA LYS A 270 0.51 13.90 -15.56
C LYS A 270 -0.29 12.64 -15.32
N HIS A 271 -0.11 12.04 -14.14
CA HIS A 271 -0.78 10.79 -13.79
C HIS A 271 -2.29 11.04 -13.81
N PHE A 272 -3.02 10.14 -14.46
CA PHE A 272 -4.47 10.28 -14.53
C PHE A 272 -5.04 9.92 -13.16
N VAL A 273 -5.38 10.90 -12.34
CA VAL A 273 -6.05 10.62 -11.08
C VAL A 273 -7.45 10.08 -11.39
N THR A 274 -7.73 8.85 -10.96
CA THR A 274 -9.03 8.21 -11.15
C THR A 274 -10.02 8.71 -10.10
N SER A 275 -11.32 8.61 -10.36
CA SER A 275 -12.37 8.87 -9.37
C SER A 275 -12.66 7.65 -8.48
N ASP A 276 -11.93 6.55 -8.66
CA ASP A 276 -12.07 5.36 -7.83
C ASP A 276 -11.52 5.64 -6.42
N PRO A 277 -12.31 5.45 -5.35
CA PRO A 277 -11.88 5.77 -3.99
C PRO A 277 -10.68 4.96 -3.49
N LEU A 278 -10.54 3.71 -3.93
CA LEU A 278 -9.41 2.86 -3.56
C LEU A 278 -8.13 3.40 -4.22
N ASP A 279 -8.19 3.68 -5.51
CA ASP A 279 -7.06 4.25 -6.25
C ASP A 279 -6.64 5.61 -5.66
N LEU A 280 -7.59 6.49 -5.31
CA LEU A 280 -7.31 7.77 -4.67
C LEU A 280 -6.61 7.61 -3.32
N GLY A 281 -7.13 6.72 -2.48
CA GLY A 281 -6.54 6.42 -1.17
C GLY A 281 -5.13 5.86 -1.30
N MET A 282 -4.93 4.91 -2.20
CA MET A 282 -3.62 4.31 -2.46
C MET A 282 -2.64 5.31 -3.08
N SER A 283 -3.10 6.19 -3.98
CA SER A 283 -2.27 7.26 -4.55
C SER A 283 -1.73 8.20 -3.48
N LEU A 284 -2.59 8.68 -2.59
CA LEU A 284 -2.21 9.53 -1.45
C LEU A 284 -1.25 8.79 -0.52
N TRP A 285 -1.54 7.52 -0.22
CA TRP A 285 -0.68 6.69 0.60
C TRP A 285 0.66 6.37 -0.07
N THR A 286 0.76 6.27 -1.39
CA THR A 286 2.05 6.04 -2.04
C THR A 286 2.84 7.34 -2.15
N ALA A 287 2.17 8.44 -2.50
CA ALA A 287 2.79 9.74 -2.72
C ALA A 287 3.35 10.37 -1.43
N HIS A 288 2.73 10.13 -0.25
CA HIS A 288 3.17 10.78 1.00
C HIS A 288 4.64 10.51 1.38
N TRP A 289 5.24 9.43 0.88
CA TRP A 289 6.66 9.12 1.12
C TRP A 289 7.60 10.19 0.57
N PHE A 290 7.21 10.84 -0.52
CA PHE A 290 7.98 11.83 -1.27
C PHE A 290 7.28 13.17 -1.45
N ALA A 291 6.03 13.30 -0.97
CA ALA A 291 5.36 14.59 -0.86
C ALA A 291 6.26 15.56 -0.07
N GLU A 292 6.27 16.83 -0.49
CA GLU A 292 7.13 17.90 0.05
C GLU A 292 8.64 17.72 -0.21
N LYS A 293 9.05 16.63 -0.87
CA LYS A 293 10.45 16.37 -1.27
C LYS A 293 10.64 16.36 -2.79
N GLU A 294 9.63 15.89 -3.52
CA GLU A 294 9.66 15.76 -4.96
C GLU A 294 8.36 16.30 -5.58
N ASP A 295 8.50 17.04 -6.68
CA ASP A 295 7.38 17.77 -7.31
C ASP A 295 6.29 16.82 -7.80
N TRP A 296 6.66 15.67 -8.39
CA TRP A 296 5.69 14.69 -8.89
C TRP A 296 4.76 14.16 -7.79
N ALA A 297 5.30 13.94 -6.58
CA ALA A 297 4.56 13.39 -5.45
C ALA A 297 3.64 14.45 -4.83
N THR A 298 4.14 15.68 -4.74
CA THR A 298 3.38 16.84 -4.26
C THR A 298 2.21 17.14 -5.21
N GLN A 299 2.46 17.14 -6.52
CA GLN A 299 1.44 17.33 -7.54
C GLN A 299 0.38 16.22 -7.49
N LEU A 300 0.79 14.94 -7.48
CA LEU A 300 -0.13 13.81 -7.40
C LEU A 300 -1.02 13.90 -6.14
N SER A 301 -0.44 14.25 -5.00
CA SER A 301 -1.19 14.41 -3.75
C SER A 301 -2.21 15.55 -3.83
N GLY A 302 -1.84 16.67 -4.46
CA GLY A 302 -2.74 17.79 -4.72
C GLY A 302 -3.92 17.41 -5.62
N GLU A 303 -3.64 16.74 -6.74
CA GLU A 303 -4.66 16.27 -7.68
C GLU A 303 -5.63 15.28 -7.00
N CYS A 304 -5.12 14.32 -6.21
CA CYS A 304 -5.98 13.42 -5.43
C CYS A 304 -6.86 14.17 -4.42
N PHE A 305 -6.32 15.17 -3.73
CA PHE A 305 -7.09 15.96 -2.76
C PHE A 305 -8.19 16.79 -3.44
N GLU A 306 -7.90 17.39 -4.60
CA GLU A 306 -8.90 18.10 -5.41
C GLU A 306 -10.06 17.16 -5.81
N HIS A 307 -9.75 15.94 -6.26
CA HIS A 307 -10.78 14.96 -6.61
C HIS A 307 -11.66 14.51 -5.41
N ILE A 308 -11.09 14.42 -4.21
CA ILE A 308 -11.84 14.05 -3.00
C ILE A 308 -12.69 15.22 -2.50
N CYS A 309 -12.14 16.43 -2.48
CA CYS A 309 -12.77 17.61 -1.87
C CYS A 309 -13.69 18.37 -2.83
N MET A 310 -13.49 18.23 -4.13
CA MET A 310 -14.31 18.84 -5.18
C MET A 310 -14.78 17.74 -6.13
N PRO A 311 -15.67 16.82 -5.68
CA PRO A 311 -16.29 15.89 -6.60
C PRO A 311 -16.98 16.75 -7.67
N SER A 312 -16.53 16.60 -8.91
CA SER A 312 -17.03 17.36 -10.06
C SER A 312 -18.55 17.46 -9.98
N MET A 313 -19.07 18.69 -9.81
CA MET A 313 -20.50 18.93 -9.98
C MET A 313 -20.87 18.38 -11.36
N PRO A 314 -21.94 17.57 -11.49
CA PRO A 314 -22.39 17.16 -12.80
C PRO A 314 -22.65 18.43 -13.62
N ASP A 315 -22.11 18.47 -14.84
CA ASP A 315 -22.36 19.54 -15.80
C ASP A 315 -23.87 19.74 -15.94
N LEU A 316 -24.42 20.73 -15.22
CA LEU A 316 -25.74 21.25 -15.51
C LEU A 316 -25.59 22.02 -16.82
N PRO A 317 -26.33 21.67 -17.88
CA PRO A 317 -26.23 22.40 -19.14
C PRO A 317 -26.61 23.86 -18.89
N LEU A 318 -25.69 24.76 -19.25
CA LEU A 318 -25.91 26.19 -19.40
C LEU A 318 -26.89 26.43 -20.56
N SER A 319 -28.17 26.15 -20.34
CA SER A 319 -29.25 26.50 -21.27
C SER A 319 -30.61 26.55 -20.57
N SER A 320 -30.79 27.47 -19.63
CA SER A 320 -32.13 27.92 -19.19
C SER A 320 -32.07 29.18 -18.33
N CYS A 321 -31.38 30.23 -18.78
CA CYS A 321 -31.50 31.57 -18.22
C CYS A 321 -31.32 32.65 -19.30
N LEU A 322 -32.15 32.61 -20.34
CA LEU A 322 -32.46 33.79 -21.15
C LEU A 322 -33.97 33.78 -21.47
N GLY A 323 -34.76 33.99 -20.42
CA GLY A 323 -36.15 34.43 -20.53
C GLY A 323 -36.20 35.95 -20.43
N ILE A 324 -35.82 36.65 -21.50
CA ILE A 324 -36.21 38.05 -21.72
C ILE A 324 -36.58 38.20 -23.19
N THR A 325 -37.88 38.08 -23.47
CA THR A 325 -38.49 38.80 -24.58
C THR A 325 -39.73 39.49 -24.03
N SER A 326 -39.68 40.81 -24.03
CA SER A 326 -40.78 41.74 -23.78
C SER A 326 -41.93 41.49 -24.75
N ASP A 327 -43.15 41.61 -24.24
CA ASP A 327 -44.37 41.75 -25.01
C ASP A 327 -44.46 43.12 -25.71
N ARG A 328 -45.16 43.12 -26.86
CA ARG A 328 -45.65 44.22 -27.71
C ARG A 328 -44.69 44.93 -28.65
#